data_AF-A0A7S3S2B1-F1
#
_entry.id   AF-A0A7S3S2B1-F1
#
_cell.length_a   1.000
_cell.length_b   1.000
_cell.length_c   1.000
_cell.angle_alpha   90.00
_cell.angle_beta   90.00
_cell.angle_gamma   90.00
#
_symmetry.space_group_name_H-M   'P 1'
#
loop_
_entity.id
_entity.type
_entity.pdbx_description
1 polymer ?
#
loop_
_entity_poly.entity_id
_entity_poly.type
_entity_poly.pdbx_seq_one_letter_code
_entity_poly.pdbx_strand_id
1 'polypeptide(L)'
;ADWACPDQPPPLNRHLSNKSMSVSSDLDTIEKELARLTALSKEADRVLSDPSADVPVGLRNELSQLHGNANSLLATRLDAILTGELNSGREVARARRKEMIRAAEALIEHVEQQVRKIDERAGR
;
A
#
# COMPACT_ATOMS: atom_id res chain seq x y z
N ALA A 1 22.80 -45.00 -40.50
CA ALA A 1 21.48 -45.03 -39.84
C ALA A 1 21.54 -44.02 -38.71
N ASP A 2 21.23 -42.77 -39.02
CA ASP A 2 21.30 -41.65 -38.11
C ASP A 2 19.91 -41.43 -37.49
N TRP A 3 19.74 -41.87 -36.25
CA TRP A 3 18.60 -41.47 -35.43
C TRP A 3 19.04 -40.31 -34.54
N ALA A 4 18.93 -39.09 -35.06
CA ALA A 4 19.07 -37.88 -34.27
C ALA A 4 17.67 -37.38 -33.90
N CYS A 5 17.29 -37.60 -32.64
CA CYS A 5 16.23 -36.83 -32.00
C CYS A 5 16.93 -35.91 -30.99
N PRO A 6 16.78 -34.59 -31.13
CA PRO A 6 16.42 -33.81 -29.96
C PRO A 6 15.52 -32.64 -30.36
N ASP A 7 14.21 -32.82 -30.35
CA ASP A 7 13.29 -31.69 -30.28
C ASP A 7 13.04 -31.39 -28.80
N GLN A 8 14.00 -30.75 -28.15
CA GLN A 8 13.75 -30.15 -26.84
C GLN A 8 12.82 -28.96 -27.08
N PRO A 9 11.58 -28.94 -26.52
CA PRO A 9 10.71 -27.81 -26.68
C PRO A 9 11.41 -26.57 -26.11
N PRO A 10 11.27 -25.39 -26.78
CA PRO A 10 11.93 -24.18 -26.33
C PRO A 10 11.59 -23.92 -24.86
N PRO A 11 12.55 -23.44 -24.05
CA PRO A 11 12.26 -23.09 -22.67
C PRO A 11 11.14 -22.05 -22.70
N LEU A 12 9.96 -22.46 -22.22
CA LEU A 12 8.80 -21.60 -22.03
C LEU A 12 9.22 -20.55 -21.01
N ASN A 13 9.82 -19.48 -21.51
CA ASN A 13 10.08 -18.29 -20.75
C ASN A 13 8.68 -17.74 -20.47
N ARG A 14 8.15 -18.09 -19.29
CA ARG A 14 6.85 -17.62 -18.78
C ARG A 14 6.97 -16.12 -18.56
N HIS A 15 6.95 -15.37 -19.65
CA HIS A 15 6.68 -13.95 -19.60
C HIS A 15 5.29 -13.82 -18.99
N LEU A 16 5.24 -13.20 -17.82
CA LEU A 16 4.01 -12.79 -17.17
C LEU A 16 3.13 -12.13 -18.25
N SER A 17 1.89 -12.57 -18.38
CA SER A 17 0.94 -12.00 -19.34
C SER A 17 0.87 -10.48 -19.13
N ASN A 18 0.64 -9.67 -20.17
CA ASN A 18 0.59 -8.19 -20.05
C ASN A 18 -0.30 -7.71 -18.89
N LYS A 19 -1.40 -8.43 -18.60
CA LYS A 19 -2.27 -8.20 -17.43
C LYS A 19 -1.58 -8.43 -16.08
N SER A 20 -0.79 -9.49 -15.96
CA SER A 20 0.00 -9.77 -14.75
C SER A 20 1.07 -8.71 -14.50
N MET A 21 1.70 -8.19 -15.56
CA MET A 21 2.66 -7.10 -15.43
C MET A 21 2.01 -5.79 -14.99
N SER A 22 0.82 -5.47 -15.51
CA SER A 22 0.03 -4.30 -15.07
C SER A 22 -0.34 -4.39 -13.60
N VAL A 23 -0.91 -5.52 -13.16
CA VAL A 23 -1.31 -5.72 -11.76
C VAL A 23 -0.11 -5.62 -10.82
N SER A 24 1.03 -6.21 -11.19
CA SER A 24 2.26 -6.08 -10.40
C SER A 24 2.75 -4.63 -10.30
N SER A 25 2.74 -3.89 -11.40
CA SER A 25 3.11 -2.46 -11.41
C SER A 25 2.17 -1.61 -10.56
N ASP A 26 0.87 -1.92 -10.58
CA ASP A 26 -0.13 -1.22 -9.77
C ASP A 26 0.09 -1.51 -8.28
N LEU A 27 0.33 -2.77 -7.90
CA LEU A 27 0.66 -3.16 -6.53
C LEU A 27 1.94 -2.45 -6.05
N ASP A 28 2.99 -2.38 -6.88
CA ASP A 28 4.25 -1.70 -6.51
C ASP A 28 4.05 -0.19 -6.35
N THR A 29 3.17 0.43 -7.14
CA THR A 29 2.84 1.85 -7.02
C THR A 29 2.06 2.12 -5.73
N ILE A 30 1.10 1.27 -5.40
CA ILE A 30 0.32 1.37 -4.17
C ILE A 30 1.22 1.17 -2.95
N GLU A 31 2.14 0.21 -2.99
CA GLU A 31 3.08 -0.04 -1.90
C GLU A 31 3.98 1.18 -1.63
N LYS A 32 4.50 1.82 -2.68
CA LYS A 32 5.28 3.06 -2.55
C LYS A 32 4.48 4.19 -1.93
N GLU A 33 3.23 4.37 -2.36
CA GLU A 33 2.38 5.41 -1.80
C GLU A 33 2.06 5.11 -0.33
N LEU A 34 1.72 3.88 0.01
CA LEU A 34 1.46 3.46 1.39
C LEU A 34 2.68 3.67 2.29
N ALA A 35 3.88 3.35 1.80
CA ALA A 35 5.13 3.61 2.50
C ALA A 35 5.36 5.11 2.73
N ARG A 36 5.05 5.95 1.73
CA ARG A 36 5.12 7.42 1.85
C ARG A 36 4.15 7.94 2.91
N LEU A 37 2.90 7.50 2.89
CA LEU A 37 1.89 7.91 3.87
C LEU A 37 2.27 7.45 5.30
N THR A 38 2.82 6.24 5.42
CA THR A 38 3.32 5.72 6.69
C THR A 38 4.49 6.54 7.23
N ALA A 39 5.41 6.98 6.37
CA ALA A 39 6.52 7.83 6.78
C ALA A 39 6.04 9.21 7.29
N LEU A 40 5.05 9.80 6.63
CA LEU A 40 4.43 11.05 7.08
C LEU A 40 3.74 10.89 8.44
N SER A 41 3.00 9.79 8.63
CA SER A 41 2.39 9.48 9.93
C SER A 41 3.43 9.32 11.04
N LYS A 42 4.57 8.66 10.76
CA LYS A 42 5.66 8.53 11.74
C LYS A 42 6.29 9.86 12.11
N GLU A 43 6.37 10.81 11.19
CA GLU A 43 6.88 12.14 11.50
C GLU A 43 5.91 12.89 12.42
N ALA A 44 4.60 12.80 12.16
CA ALA A 44 3.58 13.33 13.06
C ALA A 44 3.64 12.67 14.45
N ASP A 45 3.92 11.37 14.54
CA ASP A 45 4.10 10.67 15.82
C ASP A 45 5.26 11.25 16.64
N ARG A 46 6.38 11.61 16.00
CA ARG A 46 7.52 12.20 16.71
C ARG A 46 7.12 13.50 17.38
N VAL A 47 6.40 14.34 16.66
CA VAL A 47 5.86 15.60 17.19
C VAL A 47 4.87 15.35 18.34
N LEU A 48 3.98 14.37 18.19
CA LEU A 48 2.99 14.02 19.22
C LEU A 48 3.55 13.19 20.38
N SER A 49 4.75 12.62 20.25
CA SER A 49 5.38 11.85 21.32
C SER A 49 5.94 12.74 22.42
N ASP A 50 6.28 13.97 22.09
CA ASP A 50 6.69 14.98 23.07
C ASP A 50 5.44 15.70 23.62
N PRO A 51 5.12 15.54 24.92
CA PRO A 51 3.99 16.22 25.55
C PRO A 51 4.22 17.72 25.77
N SER A 52 5.47 18.18 25.67
CA SER A 52 5.87 19.58 25.85
C SER A 52 6.06 20.34 24.55
N ALA A 53 6.13 19.63 23.42
CA ALA A 53 6.20 20.25 22.11
C ALA A 53 4.86 20.88 21.70
N ASP A 54 4.93 22.12 21.21
CA ASP A 54 3.80 22.77 20.58
C ASP A 54 3.39 22.00 19.32
N VAL A 55 2.09 21.76 19.19
CA VAL A 55 1.54 21.11 18.01
C VAL A 55 1.57 22.10 16.85
N PRO A 56 2.25 21.79 15.72
CA PRO A 56 2.31 22.68 14.58
C PRO A 56 0.92 23.04 14.06
N VAL A 57 0.70 24.33 13.81
CA VAL A 57 -0.52 24.84 13.19
C VAL A 57 -0.62 24.26 11.79
N GLY A 58 -1.58 23.35 11.57
CA GLY A 58 -1.77 22.65 10.30
C GLY A 58 -1.57 21.14 10.38
N LEU A 59 -0.90 20.61 11.40
CA LEU A 59 -0.65 19.16 11.54
C LEU A 59 -1.96 18.34 11.53
N ARG A 60 -3.01 18.86 12.18
CA ARG A 60 -4.35 18.25 12.15
C ARG A 60 -4.91 18.14 10.72
N ASN A 61 -4.74 19.19 9.91
CA ASN A 61 -5.23 19.22 8.54
C ASN A 61 -4.41 18.26 7.66
N GLU A 62 -3.09 18.20 7.85
CA GLU A 62 -2.21 17.25 7.18
C GLU A 62 -2.59 15.80 7.51
N LEU A 63 -2.86 15.48 8.77
CA LEU A 63 -3.33 14.16 9.18
C LEU A 63 -4.72 13.85 8.61
N SER A 64 -5.62 14.83 8.52
CA SER A 64 -6.93 14.65 7.91
C SER A 64 -6.81 14.34 6.40
N GLN A 65 -5.90 15.02 5.70
CA GLN A 65 -5.57 14.71 4.30
C GLN A 65 -4.93 13.33 4.16
N LEU A 66 -4.04 12.96 5.08
CA LEU A 66 -3.39 11.65 5.13
C LEU A 66 -4.43 10.51 5.26
N HIS A 67 -5.40 10.67 6.17
CA HIS A 67 -6.53 9.76 6.34
C HIS A 67 -7.38 9.63 5.08
N GLY A 68 -7.74 10.75 4.46
CA GLY A 68 -8.48 10.76 3.19
C GLY A 68 -7.72 10.05 2.05
N ASN A 69 -6.41 10.29 1.94
CA ASN A 69 -5.56 9.65 0.95
C ASN A 69 -5.46 8.14 1.18
N ALA A 70 -5.29 7.69 2.43
CA ALA A 70 -5.25 6.26 2.77
C ALA A 70 -6.59 5.57 2.49
N ASN A 71 -7.72 6.23 2.81
CA ASN A 71 -9.05 5.72 2.49
C ASN A 71 -9.29 5.62 0.97
N SER A 72 -8.88 6.62 0.20
CA SER A 72 -8.98 6.55 -1.27
C SER A 72 -8.08 5.45 -1.85
N LEU A 73 -6.87 5.25 -1.30
CA LEU A 73 -5.99 4.16 -1.72
C LEU A 73 -6.65 2.79 -1.51
N LEU A 74 -7.31 2.59 -0.36
CA LEU A 74 -8.01 1.36 -0.02
C LEU A 74 -9.25 1.15 -0.91
N ALA A 75 -10.17 2.11 -0.91
CA ALA A 75 -11.48 1.97 -1.56
C ALA A 75 -11.40 2.01 -3.10
N THR A 76 -10.47 2.77 -3.67
CA THR A 76 -10.44 3.00 -5.12
C THR A 76 -9.39 2.17 -5.84
N ARG A 77 -8.20 2.01 -5.26
CA ARG A 77 -7.06 1.38 -5.96
C ARG A 77 -6.86 -0.06 -5.53
N LEU A 78 -6.78 -0.34 -4.24
CA LEU A 78 -6.61 -1.71 -3.74
C LEU A 78 -7.82 -2.57 -4.09
N ASP A 79 -9.04 -2.03 -3.97
CA ASP A 79 -10.24 -2.81 -4.24
C ASP A 79 -10.48 -3.13 -5.72
N ALA A 80 -10.05 -2.23 -6.60
CA ALA A 80 -10.15 -2.38 -8.04
C ALA A 80 -9.16 -3.41 -8.63
N ILE A 81 -8.16 -3.89 -7.87
CA ILE A 81 -7.20 -4.88 -8.38
C ILE A 81 -7.87 -6.25 -8.54
N LEU A 82 -8.26 -6.56 -9.76
CA LEU A 82 -8.80 -7.86 -10.15
C LEU A 82 -7.66 -8.89 -10.27
N THR A 83 -7.46 -9.69 -9.23
CA THR A 83 -6.46 -10.79 -9.25
C THR A 83 -7.00 -12.07 -9.91
N GLY A 84 -8.32 -12.15 -10.17
CA GLY A 84 -8.97 -13.33 -10.75
C GLY A 84 -8.45 -13.72 -12.13
N GLU A 85 -8.05 -12.75 -12.95
CA GLU A 85 -7.59 -12.99 -14.33
C GLU A 85 -6.10 -13.37 -14.45
N LEU A 86 -5.39 -13.49 -13.32
CA LEU A 86 -3.96 -13.80 -13.32
C LEU A 86 -3.73 -15.31 -13.52
N ASN A 87 -3.18 -15.70 -14.67
CA ASN A 87 -2.85 -17.10 -14.97
C ASN A 87 -1.66 -17.64 -14.15
N SER A 88 -0.80 -16.76 -13.63
CA SER A 88 0.33 -17.08 -12.76
C SER A 88 0.54 -15.96 -11.75
N GLY A 89 0.97 -16.29 -10.53
CA GLY A 89 1.23 -15.28 -9.47
C GLY A 89 -0.03 -14.71 -8.81
N ARG A 90 -1.21 -15.29 -9.08
CA ARG A 90 -2.50 -14.89 -8.48
C ARG A 90 -2.46 -14.89 -6.95
N GLU A 91 -1.99 -15.99 -6.35
CA GLU A 91 -1.92 -16.12 -4.89
C GLU A 91 -0.96 -15.11 -4.28
N VAL A 92 0.18 -14.85 -4.93
CA VAL A 92 1.15 -13.84 -4.49
C VAL A 92 0.54 -12.43 -4.58
N ALA A 93 -0.12 -12.09 -5.68
CA ALA A 93 -0.80 -10.81 -5.84
C ALA A 93 -1.95 -10.63 -4.83
N ARG A 94 -2.70 -11.71 -4.53
CA ARG A 94 -3.76 -11.71 -3.53
C ARG A 94 -3.21 -11.53 -2.12
N ALA A 95 -2.11 -12.20 -1.79
CA ALA A 95 -1.42 -12.05 -0.52
C ALA A 95 -0.91 -10.61 -0.33
N ARG A 96 -0.19 -10.06 -1.32
CA ARG A 96 0.29 -8.67 -1.30
C ARG A 96 -0.86 -7.67 -1.18
N ARG A 97 -1.94 -7.83 -1.95
CA ARG A 97 -3.14 -6.98 -1.83
C ARG A 97 -3.72 -7.03 -0.42
N LYS A 98 -3.86 -8.22 0.16
CA LYS A 98 -4.40 -8.39 1.52
C LYS A 98 -3.51 -7.74 2.58
N GLU A 99 -2.20 -7.86 2.44
CA GLU A 99 -1.23 -7.22 3.33
C GLU A 99 -1.31 -5.69 3.23
N MET A 100 -1.40 -5.15 2.03
CA MET A 100 -1.55 -3.70 1.82
C MET A 100 -2.88 -3.16 2.33
N ILE A 101 -3.98 -3.90 2.19
CA ILE A 101 -5.28 -3.54 2.80
C ILE A 101 -5.13 -3.41 4.31
N ARG A 102 -4.57 -4.43 4.96
CA ARG A 102 -4.35 -4.40 6.42
C ARG A 102 -3.44 -3.25 6.86
N ALA A 103 -2.38 -3.00 6.12
CA ALA A 103 -1.46 -1.91 6.42
C ALA A 103 -2.12 -0.52 6.22
N ALA A 104 -2.98 -0.37 5.22
CA ALA A 104 -3.77 0.85 5.02
C ALA A 104 -4.83 1.04 6.11
N GLU A 105 -5.55 -0.02 6.52
CA GLU A 105 -6.49 0.01 7.64
C GLU A 105 -5.80 0.42 8.94
N ALA A 106 -4.64 -0.18 9.25
CA ALA A 106 -3.85 0.16 10.43
C ALA A 106 -3.35 1.61 10.38
N LEU A 107 -2.94 2.11 9.21
CA LEU A 107 -2.54 3.50 9.03
C LEU A 107 -3.72 4.46 9.27
N ILE A 108 -4.91 4.14 8.76
CA ILE A 108 -6.13 4.93 8.96
C ILE A 108 -6.44 5.05 10.45
N GLU A 109 -6.49 3.92 11.16
CA GLU A 109 -6.74 3.88 12.60
C GLU A 109 -5.69 4.69 13.37
N HIS A 110 -4.42 4.53 13.01
CA HIS A 110 -3.32 5.24 13.66
C HIS A 110 -3.43 6.76 13.48
N VAL A 111 -3.73 7.22 12.28
CA VAL A 111 -3.93 8.64 11.97
C VAL A 111 -5.14 9.21 12.73
N GLU A 112 -6.22 8.44 12.88
CA GLU A 112 -7.36 8.86 13.72
C GLU A 112 -6.95 9.05 15.19
N GLN A 113 -6.12 8.16 15.73
CA GLN A 113 -5.59 8.31 17.08
C GLN A 113 -4.70 9.55 17.21
N GLN A 114 -3.91 9.87 16.19
CA GLN A 114 -3.08 11.08 16.16
C GLN A 114 -3.93 12.35 16.16
N VAL A 115 -4.99 12.40 15.36
CA VAL A 115 -5.93 13.55 15.33
C VAL A 115 -6.62 13.70 16.69
N ARG A 116 -7.08 12.61 17.32
CA ARG A 116 -7.67 12.66 18.66
C ARG A 116 -6.71 13.24 19.69
N LYS A 117 -5.44 12.82 19.68
CA LYS A 117 -4.41 13.37 20.58
C LYS A 117 -4.19 14.87 20.37
N ILE A 118 -4.26 15.36 19.13
CA ILE A 118 -4.17 16.79 18.84
C ILE A 118 -5.39 17.53 19.40
N ASP A 119 -6.59 17.02 19.15
CA ASP A 119 -7.83 17.64 19.61
C ASP A 119 -7.89 17.70 21.15
N GLU A 120 -7.39 16.68 21.85
CA GLU A 120 -7.24 16.66 23.32
C GLU A 120 -6.22 17.68 23.86
N ARG A 121 -5.17 18.01 23.08
CA ARG A 121 -4.20 19.05 23.44
C ARG A 121 -4.72 20.45 23.15
N ALA A 122 -5.47 20.62 22.06
CA ALA A 122 -6.05 21.89 21.65
C ALA A 122 -7.30 22.29 22.46
N GLY A 123 -7.99 21.31 23.06
CA GLY A 123 -9.13 21.53 23.95
C GLY A 123 -8.77 21.73 25.43
N ARG A 124 -7.48 21.76 25.77
CA ARG A 124 -6.96 22.22 27.07
C ARG A 124 -6.54 23.68 26.98
#